data_AF-A0A6N9STT6-F1
#
_entry.id   AF-A0A6N9STT6-F1
#
_cell.length_a   1.000
_cell.length_b   1.000
_cell.length_c   1.000
_cell.angle_alpha   90.00
_cell.angle_beta   90.00
_cell.angle_gamma   90.00
#
_symmetry.space_group_name_H-M   'P 1'
#
loop_
_entity.id
_entity.type
_entity.pdbx_description
1 polymer ?
#
loop_
_entity_poly.entity_id
_entity_poly.type
_entity_poly.pdbx_seq_one_letter_code
_entity_poly.pdbx_strand_id
1 'polypeptide(L)' 'MKIAFCGGVLALLLLTACENTKTKEYYLDHPDEIASDLSECQKSGKNTYNCNQATLAQYQLKSKVPQTP' A
#
# COMPACT_ATOMS: atom_id res chain seq x y z
N MET A 1 4.05 -4.55 47.37
CA MET A 1 3.74 -4.54 45.93
C MET A 1 5.05 -4.67 45.16
N LYS A 2 5.19 -5.69 44.31
CA LYS A 2 6.30 -5.82 43.36
C LYS A 2 5.77 -6.57 42.14
N ILE A 3 5.28 -5.81 41.18
CA ILE A 3 5.04 -6.31 39.83
C ILE A 3 6.26 -5.88 39.02
N ALA A 4 7.17 -6.82 38.77
CA ALA A 4 8.28 -6.65 37.85
C ALA A 4 7.71 -6.74 36.43
N PHE A 5 7.33 -5.59 35.87
CA PHE A 5 6.86 -5.48 34.50
C PHE A 5 8.08 -5.46 33.55
N CYS A 6 8.53 -6.64 33.11
CA CYS A 6 9.33 -6.79 31.88
C CYS A 6 8.46 -6.54 30.63
N GLY A 7 7.69 -5.45 30.62
CA GLY A 7 6.67 -5.17 29.60
C GLY A 7 6.86 -3.81 28.93
N GLY A 8 8.11 -3.42 28.66
CA GLY A 8 8.44 -2.08 28.19
C GLY A 8 8.65 -1.91 26.68
N VAL A 9 8.47 -2.95 25.83
CA VAL A 9 8.89 -2.85 24.41
C VAL A 9 7.78 -3.15 23.38
N LEU A 10 6.56 -3.52 23.80
CA LEU A 10 5.51 -3.90 22.85
C LEU A 10 4.60 -2.75 22.38
N ALA A 11 4.85 -1.50 22.78
CA ALA A 11 4.01 -0.36 22.44
C ALA A 11 4.47 0.43 21.19
N LEU A 12 5.66 0.15 20.65
CA LEU A 12 6.24 0.90 19.52
C LEU A 12 5.86 0.37 18.13
N LEU A 13 5.17 -0.77 18.03
CA LEU A 13 4.82 -1.40 16.73
C LEU A 13 3.48 -0.92 16.14
N LEU A 14 2.72 -0.08 16.85
CA LEU A 14 1.41 0.40 16.38
C LEU A 14 1.46 1.73 15.62
N LEU A 15 2.64 2.36 15.50
CA LEU A 15 2.80 3.63 14.78
C LEU A 15 3.08 3.46 13.27
N THR A 16 3.32 2.24 12.79
CA THR A 16 3.65 1.99 11.38
C THR A 16 2.43 1.49 10.60
N ALA A 17 1.44 2.35 10.33
CA ALA A 17 0.50 2.17 9.21
C ALA A 17 -0.56 3.29 9.08
N CYS A 18 -0.25 4.56 9.40
CA CYS A 18 -1.08 5.66 8.90
C CYS A 18 -0.66 5.95 7.45
N GLU A 19 -0.83 4.95 6.57
CA GLU A 19 -0.61 5.11 5.14
C GLU A 19 -1.71 6.03 4.61
N ASN A 20 -1.33 7.12 3.95
CA ASN A 20 -2.31 8.05 3.39
C ASN A 20 -3.12 7.31 2.31
N THR A 21 -4.44 7.27 2.45
CA THR A 21 -5.29 6.46 1.56
C THR A 21 -5.35 7.08 0.17
N LYS A 22 -4.80 6.38 -0.82
CA LYS A 22 -4.80 6.78 -2.23
C LYS A 22 -5.91 6.02 -2.96
N THR A 23 -6.81 6.74 -3.62
CA THR A 23 -7.88 6.13 -4.41
C THR A 23 -7.36 5.64 -5.77
N LYS A 24 -8.16 4.84 -6.48
CA LYS A 24 -7.84 4.45 -7.86
C LYS A 24 -7.68 5.66 -8.76
N GLU A 25 -8.53 6.68 -8.61
CA GLU A 25 -8.49 7.91 -9.41
C GLU A 25 -7.18 8.66 -9.20
N TYR A 26 -6.69 8.75 -7.97
CA TYR A 26 -5.37 9.30 -7.67
C TYR A 26 -4.28 8.61 -8.50
N TYR A 27 -4.25 7.28 -8.52
CA TYR A 27 -3.25 6.54 -9.30
C TYR A 27 -3.41 6.68 -10.82
N LEU A 28 -4.62 6.93 -11.31
CA LEU A 28 -4.83 7.21 -12.73
C LEU A 28 -4.26 8.57 -13.12
N ASP A 29 -4.33 9.55 -12.21
CA ASP A 29 -3.74 10.88 -12.37
C ASP A 29 -2.22 10.88 -12.08
N HIS A 30 -1.75 9.94 -11.25
CA HIS A 30 -0.36 9.75 -10.83
C HIS A 30 0.17 8.33 -11.15
N PRO A 31 0.27 7.96 -12.43
CA PRO A 31 0.62 6.59 -12.84
C PRO A 31 2.06 6.18 -12.50
N ASP A 32 2.95 7.14 -12.26
CA ASP A 32 4.34 6.92 -11.85
C ASP A 32 4.44 6.34 -10.42
N GLU A 33 3.49 6.68 -9.55
CA GLU A 33 3.45 6.17 -8.17
C GLU A 33 3.01 4.70 -8.07
N ILE A 34 2.27 4.19 -9.07
CA ILE A 34 1.75 2.83 -9.09
C ILE A 34 2.88 1.80 -8.92
N ALA A 35 4.01 1.99 -9.60
CA ALA A 35 5.12 1.03 -9.58
C ALA A 35 5.78 0.96 -8.20
N SER A 36 5.95 2.11 -7.54
CA SER A 36 6.51 2.19 -6.19
C SER A 36 5.61 1.47 -5.19
N ASP A 37 4.33 1.82 -5.19
CA ASP A 37 3.37 1.32 -4.19
C ASP A 37 3.13 -0.17 -4.39
N LEU A 38 3.02 -0.67 -5.63
CA LEU A 38 2.91 -2.11 -5.88
C LEU A 38 4.17 -2.90 -5.48
N SER A 39 5.37 -2.31 -5.61
CA SER A 39 6.60 -2.94 -5.12
C SER A 39 6.59 -3.05 -3.58
N GLU A 40 6.09 -2.04 -2.88
CA GLU A 40 5.92 -2.09 -1.42
C GLU A 40 4.88 -3.15 -1.01
N CYS A 41 3.77 -3.26 -1.74
CA CYS A 41 2.76 -4.30 -1.54
C CYS A 41 3.37 -5.70 -1.65
N GLN A 42 4.22 -5.94 -2.65
CA GLN A 42 4.90 -7.22 -2.83
C GLN A 42 5.89 -7.53 -1.70
N LYS A 43 6.70 -6.54 -1.28
CA LYS A 43 7.70 -6.71 -0.21
C LYS A 43 7.07 -6.96 1.15
N SER A 44 5.98 -6.25 1.44
CA SER A 44 5.27 -6.39 2.72
C SER A 44 4.40 -7.64 2.79
N GLY A 45 4.01 -8.20 1.64
CA GLY A 45 3.01 -9.27 1.55
C GLY A 45 1.61 -8.82 2.00
N LYS A 46 1.39 -7.51 2.16
CA LYS A 46 0.13 -6.95 2.64
C LYS A 46 -0.75 -6.57 1.45
N ASN A 47 -2.03 -6.92 1.54
CA ASN A 47 -3.05 -6.43 0.63
C ASN A 47 -3.75 -5.23 1.27
N THR A 48 -3.08 -4.08 1.30
CA THR A 48 -3.66 -2.83 1.85
C THR A 48 -4.69 -2.25 0.87
N TYR A 49 -5.49 -1.29 1.34
CA TYR A 49 -6.41 -0.56 0.47
C TYR A 49 -5.67 0.05 -0.73
N ASN A 50 -4.53 0.69 -0.49
CA ASN A 50 -3.71 1.32 -1.52
C ASN A 50 -3.17 0.29 -2.52
N CYS A 51 -2.75 -0.89 -2.05
CA CYS A 51 -2.34 -1.99 -2.94
C CYS A 51 -3.44 -2.39 -3.92
N ASN A 52 -4.67 -2.50 -3.41
CA ASN A 52 -5.83 -2.83 -4.24
C ASN A 52 -6.13 -1.71 -5.25
N GLN A 53 -6.12 -0.45 -4.81
CA GLN A 53 -6.38 0.70 -5.69
C GLN A 53 -5.31 0.85 -6.78
N ALA A 54 -4.02 0.73 -6.43
CA ALA A 54 -2.90 0.77 -7.37
C ALA A 54 -2.99 -0.36 -8.40
N THR A 55 -3.40 -1.57 -7.96
CA THR A 55 -3.61 -2.72 -8.84
C THR A 55 -4.74 -2.45 -9.85
N LEU A 56 -5.88 -1.96 -9.39
CA LEU A 56 -7.02 -1.61 -10.25
C LEU A 56 -6.67 -0.52 -11.25
N ALA A 57 -5.91 0.50 -10.83
CA ALA A 57 -5.42 1.55 -11.71
C ALA A 57 -4.46 0.99 -12.77
N GLN A 58 -3.50 0.14 -12.38
CA GLN A 58 -2.58 -0.50 -13.32
C GLN A 58 -3.33 -1.33 -14.37
N TYR A 59 -4.31 -2.14 -13.97
CA TYR A 59 -5.12 -2.91 -14.91
C TYR A 59 -5.88 -2.02 -15.89
N GLN A 60 -6.45 -0.92 -15.41
CA GLN A 60 -7.18 0.02 -16.27
C GLN A 60 -6.26 0.72 -17.26
N LEU A 61 -5.07 1.18 -16.83
CA LEU A 61 -4.10 1.80 -17.71
C LEU A 61 -3.66 0.83 -18.81
N LYS A 62 -3.32 -0.41 -18.44
CA LYS A 62 -2.96 -1.47 -19.39
C LYS A 62 -4.08 -1.81 -20.38
N SER A 63 -5.32 -1.83 -19.92
CA SER A 63 -6.49 -2.09 -20.77
C SER A 63 -6.84 -0.93 -21.71
N LYS A 64 -6.41 0.29 -21.38
CA LYS A 64 -6.59 1.49 -22.21
C LYS A 64 -5.49 1.65 -23.27
N VAL A 65 -4.33 1.02 -23.11
CA VAL A 65 -3.36 0.94 -24.19
C VAL A 65 -3.99 0.09 -25.30
N PRO A 66 -4.18 0.61 -26.53
CA PRO A 66 -4.65 -0.21 -27.62
C PRO A 66 -3.67 -1.38 -27.77
N GLN A 67 -4.18 -2.61 -27.63
CA GLN A 67 -3.42 -3.79 -28.03
C GLN A 67 -3.32 -3.70 -29.55
N THR A 68 -2.26 -3.10 -30.07
CA THR A 68 -1.93 -3.16 -31.50
C THR A 68 -1.75 -4.64 -31.87
N PRO A 69 -2.51 -5.15 -32.86
CA PRO A 69 -2.29 -6.48 -33.44
C PRO A 69 -0.89 -6.61 -34.06
#